data_AF-A0A251XKB2-F1
#
_entry.id   AF-A0A251XKB2-F1
#
_cell.length_a   1.000
_cell.length_b   1.000
_cell.length_c   1.000
_cell.angle_alpha   90.00
_cell.angle_beta   90.00
_cell.angle_gamma   90.00
#
_symmetry.space_group_name_H-M   'P 1'
#
loop_
_entity.id
_entity.type
_entity.pdbx_description
1 polymer ?
#
loop_
_entity_poly.entity_id
_entity_poly.type
_entity_poly.pdbx_seq_one_letter_code
_entity_poly.pdbx_strand_id
1 'polypeptide(L)'
;MLAGGLLVVGLGTASAARLLADDDSWRSQDPTSTPGQPSTPDPRIGTPVPAFTAEPPAELREDLTDVETAQALRERADFLWDRVLLERPDAVRPDLPVERVLDGEEWVRQQAACLGESGVRVQVIGTGEDTRLGAHSADVAVEYACSVRFPTTPGGPLTDAALGWLHDYYVEFLIPCYASEGEPFEGEVPDREAFIASSRAGDPWQPNVETRDGALESRCPQAPVGLR
;
A
#
# COMPACT_ATOMS: atom_id res chain seq x y z
N MET A 1 -8.97 65.03 -45.46
CA MET A 1 -10.19 64.33 -45.90
C MET A 1 -10.79 63.68 -44.65
N LEU A 2 -11.78 64.31 -43.99
CA LEU A 2 -13.24 64.15 -44.20
C LEU A 2 -13.65 62.65 -44.18
N ALA A 3 -14.62 62.15 -43.42
CA ALA A 3 -15.59 62.66 -42.44
C ALA A 3 -16.29 61.43 -41.81
N GLY A 4 -16.71 61.47 -40.53
CA GLY A 4 -18.13 61.40 -40.11
C GLY A 4 -18.38 60.12 -39.26
N GLY A 5 -18.86 60.14 -38.01
CA GLY A 5 -20.14 60.66 -37.48
C GLY A 5 -21.14 59.48 -37.40
N LEU A 6 -21.85 59.13 -36.33
CA LEU A 6 -22.53 59.88 -35.27
C LEU A 6 -22.84 58.98 -34.04
N LEU A 7 -22.87 59.59 -32.86
CA LEU A 7 -23.59 59.16 -31.64
C LEU A 7 -25.01 59.73 -31.65
N VAL A 8 -26.01 59.00 -31.13
CA VAL A 8 -27.19 59.60 -30.47
C VAL A 8 -27.67 58.70 -29.32
N VAL A 9 -27.79 59.32 -28.14
CA VAL A 9 -28.41 58.84 -26.90
C VAL A 9 -29.89 59.28 -26.88
N GLY A 10 -30.78 58.47 -26.30
CA GLY A 10 -32.16 58.86 -25.99
C GLY A 10 -32.64 58.27 -24.67
N LEU A 11 -32.82 59.13 -23.66
CA LEU A 11 -33.45 58.89 -22.36
C LEU A 11 -34.96 59.10 -22.45
N GLY A 12 -35.76 58.41 -21.61
CA GLY A 12 -37.18 58.74 -21.44
C GLY A 12 -37.90 57.87 -20.40
N THR A 13 -38.16 58.46 -19.24
CA THR A 13 -38.83 57.96 -18.03
C THR A 13 -40.36 57.96 -18.10
N ALA A 14 -41.05 57.11 -17.31
CA ALA A 14 -42.02 57.50 -16.25
C ALA A 14 -43.10 56.43 -15.95
N SER A 15 -43.67 56.55 -14.75
CA SER A 15 -44.24 55.53 -13.87
C SER A 15 -45.78 55.39 -13.84
N ALA A 16 -46.24 54.48 -12.96
CA ALA A 16 -47.55 54.37 -12.27
C ALA A 16 -48.64 53.53 -12.96
N ALA A 17 -49.51 52.75 -12.30
CA ALA A 17 -49.64 52.28 -10.91
C ALA A 17 -50.61 51.07 -10.85
N ARG A 18 -50.48 50.30 -9.74
CA ARG A 18 -51.32 49.26 -9.09
C ARG A 18 -52.77 49.00 -9.54
N LEU A 19 -53.17 47.72 -9.47
CA LEU A 19 -54.36 47.16 -8.75
C LEU A 19 -54.34 45.61 -8.89
N LEU A 20 -53.84 44.87 -7.89
CA LEU A 20 -54.60 44.08 -6.89
C LEU A 20 -55.59 43.04 -7.47
N ALA A 21 -55.20 41.76 -7.40
CA ALA A 21 -56.06 40.67 -6.97
C ALA A 21 -55.17 39.59 -6.32
N ASP A 22 -55.45 39.31 -5.05
CA ASP A 22 -54.97 38.19 -4.23
C ASP A 22 -55.17 36.85 -4.93
N ASP A 23 -54.21 35.94 -4.79
CA ASP A 23 -54.57 34.62 -4.25
C ASP A 23 -53.38 33.99 -3.50
N ASP A 24 -53.69 33.59 -2.28
CA ASP A 24 -52.86 32.98 -1.27
C ASP A 24 -52.43 31.56 -1.67
N SER A 25 -51.22 31.14 -1.27
CA SER A 25 -50.97 29.75 -0.79
C SER A 25 -49.51 29.42 -0.44
N TRP A 26 -48.56 30.35 -0.54
CA TRP A 26 -47.13 29.97 -0.43
C TRP A 26 -46.44 30.23 0.91
N ARG A 27 -47.18 30.43 2.01
CA ARG A 27 -46.57 30.48 3.35
C ARG A 27 -47.36 29.68 4.37
N SER A 28 -46.94 28.43 4.58
CA SER A 28 -46.78 27.77 5.89
C SER A 28 -46.53 26.27 5.66
N GLN A 29 -45.28 25.86 5.51
CA GLN A 29 -44.87 24.50 5.81
C GLN A 29 -43.62 24.59 6.69
N ASP A 30 -43.84 24.56 8.00
CA ASP A 30 -42.80 24.28 8.98
C ASP A 30 -42.18 22.91 8.67
N PRO A 31 -40.85 22.76 8.63
CA PRO A 31 -40.23 21.45 8.50
C PRO A 31 -40.48 20.67 9.78
N THR A 32 -41.46 19.78 9.76
CA THR A 32 -41.66 18.79 10.82
C THR A 32 -40.54 17.77 10.72
N SER A 33 -39.47 17.96 11.48
CA SER A 33 -38.45 16.95 11.72
C SER A 33 -39.08 15.75 12.42
N THR A 34 -39.55 14.78 11.64
CA THR A 34 -39.90 13.45 12.15
C THR A 34 -38.58 12.73 12.43
N PRO A 35 -38.35 12.16 13.63
CA PRO A 35 -37.21 11.29 13.87
C PRO A 35 -37.23 10.16 12.84
N GLY A 36 -36.19 10.10 12.01
CA GLY A 36 -36.02 9.03 11.03
C GLY A 36 -36.04 7.68 11.75
N GLN A 37 -36.77 6.74 11.15
CA GLN A 37 -36.79 5.33 11.54
C GLN A 37 -35.34 4.84 11.73
N PRO A 38 -35.01 4.05 12.78
CA PRO A 38 -33.68 3.50 12.92
C PRO A 38 -33.32 2.76 11.63
N SER A 39 -32.21 3.16 11.00
CA SER A 39 -31.72 2.55 9.78
C SER A 39 -31.57 1.05 10.00
N THR A 40 -32.27 0.24 9.21
CA THR A 40 -32.03 -1.19 9.12
C THR A 40 -30.56 -1.39 8.75
N PRO A 41 -29.80 -2.26 9.45
CA PRO A 41 -28.44 -2.60 9.05
C PRO A 41 -28.42 -3.00 7.57
N ASP A 42 -27.50 -2.42 6.78
CA ASP A 42 -27.32 -2.83 5.39
C ASP A 42 -26.93 -4.32 5.39
N PRO A 43 -27.70 -5.21 4.74
CA PRO A 43 -27.38 -6.64 4.68
C PRO A 43 -26.07 -6.94 3.95
N ARG A 44 -25.43 -5.93 3.32
CA ARG A 44 -24.07 -6.05 2.75
C ARG A 44 -22.95 -5.82 3.76
N ILE A 45 -23.25 -5.28 4.94
CA ILE A 45 -22.25 -5.10 6.00
C ILE A 45 -22.29 -6.38 6.83
N GLY A 46 -21.42 -7.33 6.48
CA GLY A 46 -21.09 -8.45 7.36
C GLY A 46 -20.71 -7.94 8.75
N THR A 47 -20.85 -8.76 9.77
CA THR A 47 -20.43 -8.38 11.13
C THR A 47 -18.97 -7.91 11.07
N PRO A 48 -18.66 -6.68 11.53
CA PRO A 48 -17.31 -6.16 11.45
C PRO A 48 -16.37 -7.08 12.21
N VAL A 49 -15.33 -7.56 11.53
CA VAL A 49 -14.29 -8.36 12.19
C VAL A 49 -13.55 -7.44 13.16
N PRO A 50 -13.43 -7.83 14.44
CA PRO A 50 -12.67 -7.04 15.40
C PRO A 50 -11.23 -6.91 14.92
N ALA A 51 -10.63 -5.75 15.17
CA ALA A 51 -9.21 -5.55 14.85
C ALA A 51 -8.35 -6.54 15.66
N PHE A 52 -7.26 -6.99 15.06
CA PHE A 52 -6.25 -7.75 15.78
C PHE A 52 -5.51 -6.83 16.77
N THR A 53 -5.58 -7.15 18.06
CA THR A 53 -5.06 -6.29 19.14
C THR A 53 -3.87 -6.88 19.90
N ALA A 54 -3.42 -8.10 19.57
CA ALA A 54 -2.25 -8.68 20.24
C ALA A 54 -1.00 -7.88 19.89
N GLU A 55 -0.25 -7.48 20.92
CA GLU A 55 0.99 -6.72 20.76
C GLU A 55 2.06 -7.60 20.09
N PRO A 56 2.85 -7.06 19.15
CA PRO A 56 3.96 -7.80 18.56
C PRO A 56 5.00 -8.15 19.63
N PRO A 57 5.70 -9.29 19.50
CA PRO A 57 6.84 -9.57 20.36
C PRO A 57 7.95 -8.54 20.12
N ALA A 58 8.78 -8.31 21.14
CA ALA A 58 9.86 -7.33 21.08
C ALA A 58 10.86 -7.61 19.94
N GLU A 59 11.19 -8.89 19.72
CA GLU A 59 12.09 -9.34 18.67
C GLU A 59 11.31 -10.16 17.62
N LEU A 60 11.15 -9.57 16.44
CA LEU A 60 10.43 -10.22 15.34
C LEU A 60 11.32 -11.20 14.56
N ARG A 61 12.60 -10.88 14.42
CA ARG A 61 13.55 -11.64 13.61
C ARG A 61 14.78 -12.02 14.42
N GLU A 62 15.36 -13.15 14.06
CA GLU A 62 16.66 -13.54 14.54
C GLU A 62 17.74 -12.72 13.83
N ASP A 63 18.83 -12.43 14.54
CA ASP A 63 20.00 -11.82 13.93
C ASP A 63 20.72 -12.84 13.06
N LEU A 64 21.15 -12.40 11.87
CA LEU A 64 22.01 -13.21 11.01
C LEU A 64 23.47 -13.08 11.44
N THR A 65 24.21 -14.18 11.36
CA THR A 65 25.68 -14.13 11.41
C THR A 65 26.26 -13.48 10.15
N ASP A 66 27.54 -13.11 10.18
CA ASP A 66 28.23 -12.55 9.01
C ASP A 66 28.18 -13.49 7.79
N VAL A 67 28.28 -14.81 8.04
CA VAL A 67 28.25 -15.83 6.98
C VAL A 67 26.86 -15.92 6.36
N GLU A 68 25.81 -15.93 7.18
CA GLU A 68 24.42 -15.96 6.72
C GLU A 68 24.06 -14.65 6.01
N THR A 69 24.52 -13.51 6.52
CA THR A 69 24.36 -12.20 5.86
C THR A 69 24.98 -12.22 4.47
N ALA A 70 26.22 -12.68 4.35
CA ALA A 70 26.89 -12.79 3.05
C ALA A 70 26.18 -13.75 2.10
N GLN A 71 25.62 -14.85 2.62
CA GLN A 71 24.80 -15.77 1.82
C GLN A 71 23.50 -15.11 1.35
N ALA A 72 22.74 -14.47 2.24
CA ALA A 72 21.49 -13.81 1.91
C ALA A 72 21.68 -12.70 0.86
N LEU A 73 22.78 -11.94 0.94
CA LEU A 73 23.12 -10.93 -0.07
C LEU A 73 23.41 -11.56 -1.44
N ARG A 74 24.07 -12.71 -1.49
CA ARG A 74 24.29 -13.45 -2.74
C ARG A 74 22.99 -13.97 -3.33
N GLU A 75 22.16 -14.61 -2.53
CA GLU A 75 20.84 -15.11 -2.97
C GLU A 75 19.95 -13.98 -3.47
N ARG A 76 19.98 -12.81 -2.80
CA ARG A 76 19.29 -11.61 -3.28
C ARG A 76 19.83 -11.14 -4.62
N ALA A 77 21.15 -11.11 -4.80
CA ALA A 77 21.76 -10.75 -6.07
C ALA A 77 21.39 -11.76 -7.18
N ASP A 78 21.33 -13.05 -6.87
CA ASP A 78 20.92 -14.10 -7.83
C ASP A 78 19.47 -13.90 -8.27
N PHE A 79 18.55 -13.70 -7.31
CA PHE A 79 17.16 -13.38 -7.60
C PHE A 79 17.00 -12.13 -8.47
N LEU A 80 17.74 -11.06 -8.15
CA LEU A 80 17.69 -9.82 -8.95
C LEU A 80 18.25 -10.05 -10.36
N TRP A 81 19.27 -10.89 -10.51
CA TRP A 81 19.81 -11.24 -11.81
C TRP A 81 18.81 -12.02 -12.67
N ASP A 82 18.07 -12.97 -12.08
CA ASP A 82 17.01 -13.69 -12.79
C ASP A 82 15.96 -12.73 -13.35
N ARG A 83 15.64 -11.65 -12.62
CA ARG A 83 14.75 -10.58 -13.11
C ARG A 83 15.34 -9.84 -14.31
N VAL A 84 16.65 -9.57 -14.32
CA VAL A 84 17.32 -8.98 -15.48
C VAL A 84 17.18 -9.89 -16.70
N LEU A 85 17.38 -11.20 -16.54
CA LEU A 85 17.30 -12.16 -17.65
C LEU A 85 15.88 -12.29 -18.24
N LEU A 86 14.82 -12.01 -17.47
CA LEU A 86 13.45 -11.98 -18.01
C LEU A 86 13.26 -10.88 -19.06
N GLU A 87 13.93 -9.73 -18.88
CA GLU A 87 13.83 -8.59 -19.80
C GLU A 87 15.00 -8.52 -20.80
N ARG A 88 16.14 -9.08 -20.41
CA ARG A 88 17.39 -9.10 -21.19
C ARG A 88 18.00 -10.51 -21.17
N PRO A 89 17.46 -11.45 -21.96
CA PRO A 89 17.86 -12.87 -21.91
C PRO A 89 19.32 -13.13 -22.25
N ASP A 90 19.91 -12.30 -23.11
CA ASP A 90 21.31 -12.42 -23.53
C ASP A 90 22.28 -11.59 -22.67
N ALA A 91 21.81 -11.02 -21.55
CA ALA A 91 22.65 -10.23 -20.67
C ALA A 91 23.71 -11.12 -20.00
N VAL A 92 24.91 -10.56 -19.83
CA VAL A 92 26.00 -11.20 -19.08
C VAL A 92 26.07 -10.55 -17.71
N ARG A 93 26.11 -11.38 -16.65
CA ARG A 93 26.13 -10.90 -15.27
C ARG A 93 27.43 -10.14 -15.00
N PRO A 94 27.37 -8.86 -14.60
CA PRO A 94 28.57 -8.16 -14.19
C PRO A 94 29.02 -8.65 -12.81
N ASP A 95 30.35 -8.70 -12.62
CA ASP A 95 30.95 -8.94 -11.31
C ASP A 95 30.96 -7.63 -10.52
N LEU A 96 30.09 -7.53 -9.51
CA LEU A 96 29.88 -6.33 -8.72
C LEU A 96 30.10 -6.64 -7.23
N PRO A 97 30.99 -5.90 -6.54
CA PRO A 97 31.12 -6.03 -5.10
C PRO A 97 29.93 -5.38 -4.38
N VAL A 98 29.59 -5.90 -3.21
CA VAL A 98 28.84 -5.13 -2.21
C VAL A 98 29.78 -4.05 -1.68
N GLU A 99 29.46 -2.80 -1.96
CA GLU A 99 30.27 -1.67 -1.51
C GLU A 99 29.88 -1.24 -0.09
N ARG A 100 28.58 -1.22 0.20
CA ARG A 100 28.08 -0.82 1.52
C ARG A 100 26.65 -1.32 1.76
N VAL A 101 26.44 -1.93 2.93
CA VAL A 101 25.10 -2.27 3.43
C VAL A 101 24.53 -1.04 4.13
N LEU A 102 23.32 -0.63 3.74
CA LEU A 102 22.69 0.62 4.19
C LEU A 102 21.25 0.37 4.65
N ASP A 103 20.69 1.30 5.41
CA ASP A 103 19.30 1.26 5.83
C ASP A 103 18.60 2.62 5.70
N GLY A 104 17.27 2.59 5.86
CA GLY A 104 16.41 3.76 5.91
C GLY A 104 16.71 4.82 4.86
N GLU A 105 16.80 6.05 5.34
CA GLU A 105 17.00 7.24 4.50
C GLU A 105 18.36 7.23 3.76
N GLU A 106 19.41 6.68 4.37
CA GLU A 106 20.73 6.62 3.76
C GLU A 106 20.73 5.70 2.53
N TRP A 107 20.10 4.53 2.66
CA TRP A 107 19.92 3.60 1.54
C TRP A 107 19.17 4.26 0.38
N VAL A 108 18.07 4.97 0.65
CA VAL A 108 17.29 5.66 -0.39
C VAL A 108 18.13 6.70 -1.13
N ARG A 109 18.89 7.52 -0.40
CA ARG A 109 19.76 8.53 -1.03
C ARG A 109 20.87 7.89 -1.86
N GLN A 110 21.47 6.81 -1.38
CA GLN A 110 22.51 6.10 -2.10
C GLN A 110 21.98 5.46 -3.39
N GLN A 111 20.79 4.85 -3.34
CA GLN A 111 20.13 4.32 -4.52
C GLN A 111 19.83 5.43 -5.54
N ALA A 112 19.29 6.57 -5.08
CA ALA A 112 19.03 7.70 -5.96
C ALA A 112 20.30 8.23 -6.63
N ALA A 113 21.41 8.32 -5.89
CA ALA A 113 22.71 8.73 -6.41
C ALA A 113 23.23 7.75 -7.48
N CYS A 114 23.22 6.45 -7.20
CA CYS A 114 23.68 5.42 -8.14
C CYS A 114 22.87 5.41 -9.45
N LEU A 115 21.55 5.52 -9.35
CA LEU A 115 20.66 5.64 -10.50
C LEU A 115 20.97 6.93 -11.29
N GLY A 116 21.15 8.05 -10.58
CA GLY A 116 21.49 9.35 -11.17
C GLY A 116 22.81 9.36 -11.94
N GLU A 117 23.85 8.68 -11.44
CA GLU A 117 25.14 8.49 -12.14
C GLU A 117 24.98 7.77 -13.48
N SER A 118 23.98 6.90 -13.58
CA SER A 118 23.62 6.18 -14.82
C SER A 118 22.67 6.98 -15.72
N GLY A 119 22.41 8.24 -15.41
CA GLY A 119 21.52 9.13 -16.17
C GLY A 119 20.03 8.95 -15.89
N VAL A 120 19.66 8.12 -14.90
CA VAL A 120 18.27 7.91 -14.51
C VAL A 120 17.80 9.11 -13.69
N ARG A 121 16.69 9.72 -14.11
CA ARG A 121 16.05 10.78 -13.33
C ARG A 121 15.19 10.15 -12.25
N VAL A 122 15.62 10.29 -11.00
CA VAL A 122 14.90 9.85 -9.81
C VAL A 122 14.89 10.96 -8.76
N GLN A 123 13.78 11.08 -8.04
CA GLN A 123 13.64 12.05 -6.95
C GLN A 123 13.59 11.30 -5.62
N VAL A 124 14.17 11.88 -4.57
CA VAL A 124 13.95 11.43 -3.20
C VAL A 124 12.76 12.19 -2.65
N ILE A 125 11.79 11.47 -2.09
CA ILE A 125 10.54 12.02 -1.55
C ILE A 125 10.51 11.75 -0.05
N GLY A 126 10.09 12.74 0.75
CA GLY A 126 9.98 12.60 2.21
C GLY A 126 11.27 12.95 2.94
N THR A 127 11.26 12.71 4.26
CA THR A 127 12.39 12.91 5.18
C THR A 127 12.31 11.90 6.32
N GLY A 128 13.44 11.47 6.86
CA GLY A 128 13.47 10.49 7.95
C GLY A 128 12.93 9.13 7.51
N GLU A 129 12.09 8.49 8.34
CA GLU A 129 11.52 7.15 8.06
C GLU A 129 10.58 7.12 6.85
N ASP A 130 9.95 8.25 6.50
CA ASP A 130 9.08 8.36 5.32
C ASP A 130 9.85 8.54 4.00
N THR A 131 11.18 8.52 4.05
CA THR A 131 12.00 8.76 2.86
C THR A 131 11.93 7.59 1.90
N ARG A 132 11.69 7.88 0.62
CA ARG A 132 11.56 6.87 -0.43
C ARG A 132 12.00 7.39 -1.79
N LEU A 133 12.30 6.46 -2.69
CA LEU A 133 12.49 6.77 -4.10
C LEU A 133 11.15 7.11 -4.73
N GLY A 134 11.13 8.22 -5.48
CA GLY A 134 10.05 8.52 -6.40
C GLY A 134 10.04 7.56 -7.59
N ALA A 135 8.93 7.58 -8.33
CA ALA A 135 8.81 6.84 -9.57
C ALA A 135 9.97 7.18 -10.52
N HIS A 136 10.58 6.16 -11.10
CA HIS A 136 11.65 6.27 -12.08
C HIS A 136 11.47 5.19 -13.15
N SER A 137 12.20 5.33 -14.24
CA SER A 137 12.31 4.32 -15.29
C SER A 137 13.79 4.17 -15.58
N ALA A 138 14.36 3.07 -15.09
CA ALA A 138 15.74 2.69 -15.32
C ALA A 138 15.78 1.41 -16.17
N ASP A 139 16.92 1.14 -16.80
CA ASP A 139 17.20 -0.18 -17.34
C ASP A 139 17.38 -1.17 -16.18
N VAL A 140 16.81 -2.37 -16.27
CA VAL A 140 16.89 -3.38 -15.19
C VAL A 140 18.31 -3.76 -14.80
N ALA A 141 19.29 -3.66 -15.72
CA ALA A 141 20.69 -3.90 -15.40
C ALA A 141 21.27 -2.79 -14.52
N VAL A 142 20.79 -1.55 -14.67
CA VAL A 142 21.17 -0.41 -13.82
C VAL A 142 20.57 -0.57 -12.43
N GLU A 143 19.30 -0.94 -12.34
CA GLU A 143 18.64 -1.22 -11.04
C GLU A 143 19.35 -2.35 -10.30
N TYR A 144 19.63 -3.46 -11.00
CA TYR A 144 20.43 -4.56 -10.48
C TYR A 144 21.78 -4.08 -9.93
N ALA A 145 22.52 -3.29 -10.72
CA ALA A 145 23.84 -2.85 -10.32
C ALA A 145 23.81 -1.98 -9.05
N CYS A 146 22.85 -1.07 -8.94
CA CYS A 146 22.68 -0.25 -7.74
C CYS A 146 22.28 -1.10 -6.53
N SER A 147 21.30 -1.99 -6.68
CA SER A 147 20.84 -2.87 -5.60
C SER A 147 21.92 -3.83 -5.08
N VAL A 148 22.83 -4.30 -5.93
CA VAL A 148 23.94 -5.18 -5.51
C VAL A 148 25.07 -4.40 -4.84
N ARG A 149 25.42 -3.21 -5.35
CA ARG A 149 26.48 -2.37 -4.76
C ARG A 149 26.06 -1.81 -3.41
N PHE A 150 24.77 -1.46 -3.25
CA PHE A 150 24.23 -0.81 -2.06
C PHE A 150 22.96 -1.52 -1.53
N PRO A 151 23.09 -2.77 -1.05
CA PRO A 151 21.96 -3.52 -0.54
C PRO A 151 21.53 -3.01 0.84
N THR A 152 20.32 -3.41 1.26
CA THR A 152 19.90 -3.31 2.66
C THR A 152 20.39 -4.50 3.47
N THR A 153 20.46 -4.34 4.80
CA THR A 153 20.72 -5.47 5.70
C THR A 153 19.62 -6.51 5.52
N PRO A 154 19.95 -7.76 5.17
CA PRO A 154 18.97 -8.83 5.11
C PRO A 154 18.38 -9.08 6.51
N GLY A 155 17.07 -9.23 6.60
CA GLY A 155 16.42 -9.69 7.83
C GLY A 155 16.60 -11.20 7.99
N GLY A 156 16.87 -11.65 9.21
CA GLY A 156 16.86 -13.08 9.52
C GLY A 156 15.45 -13.69 9.55
N PRO A 157 15.35 -15.00 9.82
CA PRO A 157 14.06 -15.67 9.94
C PRO A 157 13.25 -15.10 11.11
N LEU A 158 11.93 -15.27 11.05
CA LEU A 158 11.06 -14.91 12.16
C LEU A 158 11.39 -15.75 13.39
N THR A 159 11.36 -15.12 14.57
CA THR A 159 11.47 -15.85 15.84
C THR A 159 10.25 -16.74 16.07
N ASP A 160 10.35 -17.77 16.92
CA ASP A 160 9.19 -18.62 17.26
C ASP A 160 8.05 -17.80 17.90
N ALA A 161 8.39 -16.75 18.65
CA ALA A 161 7.42 -15.82 19.20
C ALA A 161 6.69 -15.04 18.10
N ALA A 162 7.42 -14.56 17.09
CA ALA A 162 6.85 -13.85 15.95
C ALA A 162 6.01 -14.77 15.06
N LEU A 163 6.43 -16.01 14.83
CA LEU A 163 5.65 -17.02 14.13
C LEU A 163 4.38 -17.37 14.89
N GLY A 164 4.47 -17.52 16.21
CA GLY A 164 3.30 -17.74 17.05
C GLY A 164 2.32 -16.57 17.01
N TRP A 165 2.81 -15.34 17.02
CA TRP A 165 1.99 -14.13 16.87
C TRP A 165 1.34 -14.02 15.48
N LEU A 166 2.05 -14.43 14.43
CA LEU A 166 1.51 -14.52 13.07
C LEU A 166 0.42 -15.60 12.95
N HIS A 167 0.58 -16.74 13.63
CA HIS A 167 -0.45 -17.77 13.72
C HIS A 167 -1.72 -17.22 14.39
N ASP A 168 -1.57 -16.53 15.52
CA ASP A 168 -2.70 -15.88 16.21
C ASP A 168 -3.38 -14.86 15.28
N TYR A 169 -2.62 -14.07 14.51
CA TYR A 169 -3.18 -13.17 13.49
C TYR A 169 -4.02 -13.89 12.45
N TYR A 170 -3.56 -15.06 11.97
CA TYR A 170 -4.31 -15.84 10.99
C TYR A 170 -5.62 -16.38 11.54
N VAL A 171 -5.59 -16.94 12.74
CA VAL A 171 -6.75 -17.57 13.38
C VAL A 171 -7.76 -16.55 13.89
N GLU A 172 -7.29 -15.49 14.54
CA GLU A 172 -8.14 -14.54 15.24
C GLU A 172 -8.64 -13.41 14.34
N PHE A 173 -7.94 -13.10 13.25
CA PHE A 173 -8.29 -11.99 12.37
C PHE A 173 -8.46 -12.40 10.90
N LEU A 174 -7.44 -12.97 10.26
CA LEU A 174 -7.44 -13.13 8.80
C LEU A 174 -8.53 -14.09 8.31
N ILE A 175 -8.64 -15.27 8.93
CA ILE A 175 -9.65 -16.27 8.57
C ILE A 175 -11.08 -15.75 8.85
N PRO A 176 -11.37 -15.13 10.02
CA PRO A 176 -12.65 -14.44 10.23
C PRO A 176 -12.93 -13.32 9.20
N CYS A 177 -11.90 -12.56 8.80
CA CYS A 177 -12.02 -11.50 7.80
C CYS A 177 -12.47 -12.06 6.45
N TYR A 178 -11.81 -13.12 5.98
CA TYR A 178 -12.21 -13.85 4.77
C TYR A 178 -13.68 -14.27 4.80
N ALA A 179 -14.15 -14.86 5.90
CA ALA A 179 -15.55 -15.25 6.04
C ALA A 179 -16.50 -14.03 6.02
N SER A 180 -16.12 -12.90 6.63
CA SER A 180 -16.92 -11.68 6.62
C SER A 180 -17.03 -11.04 5.23
N GLU A 181 -16.01 -11.25 4.40
CA GLU A 181 -15.92 -10.78 3.02
C GLU A 181 -16.60 -11.72 2.02
N GLY A 182 -17.18 -12.82 2.51
CA GLY A 182 -17.91 -13.80 1.69
C GLY A 182 -17.02 -14.87 1.05
N GLU A 183 -15.74 -14.93 1.41
CA GLU A 183 -14.74 -15.85 0.85
C GLU A 183 -14.14 -16.73 1.97
N PRO A 184 -14.93 -17.55 2.68
CA PRO A 184 -14.44 -18.31 3.83
C PRO A 184 -13.30 -19.26 3.44
N PHE A 185 -12.29 -19.36 4.31
CA PHE A 185 -11.23 -20.36 4.17
C PHE A 185 -11.79 -21.77 4.43
N GLU A 186 -11.53 -22.72 3.50
CA GLU A 186 -12.06 -24.09 3.56
C GLU A 186 -11.00 -25.15 3.94
N GLY A 187 -9.74 -24.75 4.13
CA GLY A 187 -8.64 -25.68 4.42
C GLY A 187 -8.52 -26.06 5.91
N GLU A 188 -7.62 -27.00 6.20
CA GLU A 188 -7.22 -27.30 7.57
C GLU A 188 -6.21 -26.26 8.07
N VAL A 189 -6.42 -25.77 9.29
CA VAL A 189 -5.53 -24.83 9.95
C VAL A 189 -4.59 -25.63 10.86
N PRO A 190 -3.26 -25.56 10.65
CA PRO A 190 -2.32 -26.22 11.54
C PRO A 190 -2.43 -25.62 12.95
N ASP A 191 -2.22 -26.44 13.97
CA ASP A 191 -1.99 -25.91 15.31
C ASP A 191 -0.69 -25.08 15.33
N ARG A 192 -0.51 -24.31 16.42
CA ARG A 192 0.59 -23.35 16.54
C ARG A 192 1.97 -24.01 16.46
N GLU A 193 2.13 -25.21 17.02
CA GLU A 193 3.40 -25.93 17.01
C GLU A 193 3.72 -26.45 15.60
N ALA A 194 2.73 -27.04 14.93
CA ALA A 194 2.85 -27.49 13.54
C ALA A 194 3.13 -26.33 12.58
N PHE A 195 2.49 -25.18 12.78
CA PHE A 195 2.73 -23.96 12.00
C PHE A 195 4.17 -23.44 12.13
N ILE A 196 4.68 -23.37 13.36
CA ILE A 196 6.07 -22.96 13.61
C ILE A 196 7.03 -23.97 12.98
N ALA A 197 6.79 -25.27 13.19
CA ALA A 197 7.64 -26.33 12.66
C ALA A 197 7.71 -26.31 11.12
N SER A 198 6.58 -26.13 10.43
CA SER A 198 6.56 -26.07 8.96
C SER A 198 7.30 -24.83 8.45
N SER A 199 7.12 -23.69 9.10
CA SER A 199 7.82 -22.44 8.77
C SER A 199 9.35 -22.59 8.91
N ARG A 200 9.82 -23.27 9.96
CA ARG A 200 11.24 -23.57 10.16
C ARG A 200 11.79 -24.59 9.18
N ALA A 201 10.94 -25.48 8.67
CA ALA A 201 11.31 -26.45 7.64
C ALA A 201 11.39 -25.82 6.22
N GLY A 202 11.10 -24.52 6.07
CA GLY A 202 11.07 -23.85 4.78
C GLY A 202 9.78 -24.07 3.99
N ASP A 203 8.73 -24.57 4.63
CA ASP A 203 7.39 -24.78 4.06
C ASP A 203 6.35 -23.99 4.88
N PRO A 204 6.39 -22.64 4.81
CA PRO A 204 5.49 -21.80 5.59
C PRO A 204 4.06 -22.00 5.11
N TRP A 205 3.19 -22.37 6.05
CA TRP A 205 1.76 -22.45 5.79
C TRP A 205 1.14 -21.05 5.81
N GLN A 206 0.20 -20.78 4.91
CA GLN A 206 -0.57 -19.53 4.91
C GLN A 206 -2.03 -19.83 4.50
N PRO A 207 -3.01 -19.12 5.07
CA PRO A 207 -4.41 -19.29 4.68
C PRO A 207 -4.64 -18.60 3.33
N ASN A 208 -4.64 -19.39 2.25
CA ASN A 208 -4.96 -18.90 0.91
C ASN A 208 -6.44 -19.11 0.60
N VAL A 209 -7.09 -18.06 0.09
CA VAL A 209 -8.42 -18.14 -0.52
C VAL A 209 -8.33 -17.72 -1.97
N GLU A 210 -9.02 -18.46 -2.85
CA GLU A 210 -9.01 -18.21 -4.30
C GLU A 210 -9.87 -16.98 -4.60
N THR A 211 -9.25 -15.83 -4.89
CA THR A 211 -9.98 -14.60 -5.21
C THR A 211 -9.84 -14.22 -6.67
N ARG A 212 -10.90 -13.64 -7.24
CA ARG A 212 -10.90 -13.18 -8.64
C ARG A 212 -10.55 -11.70 -8.80
N ASP A 213 -10.59 -10.93 -7.73
CA ASP A 213 -10.14 -9.54 -7.68
C ASP A 213 -9.23 -9.33 -6.47
N GLY A 214 -8.03 -8.77 -6.67
CA GLY A 214 -7.08 -8.49 -5.58
C GLY A 214 -7.55 -7.47 -4.52
N ALA A 215 -8.85 -7.15 -4.52
CA ALA A 215 -9.50 -6.28 -3.57
C ALA A 215 -9.58 -6.92 -2.18
N LEU A 216 -9.58 -8.27 -2.07
CA LEU A 216 -9.64 -8.94 -0.76
C LEU A 216 -8.42 -8.61 0.10
N GLU A 217 -7.21 -8.59 -0.46
CA GLU A 217 -5.98 -8.27 0.28
C GLU A 217 -6.02 -6.87 0.93
N SER A 218 -6.70 -5.91 0.28
CA SER A 218 -6.86 -4.56 0.84
C SER A 218 -7.78 -4.51 2.05
N ARG A 219 -8.74 -5.44 2.16
CA ARG A 219 -9.75 -5.51 3.24
C ARG A 219 -9.35 -6.49 4.33
N CYS A 220 -8.69 -7.58 3.93
CA CYS A 220 -8.11 -8.62 4.75
C CYS A 220 -6.60 -8.71 4.50
N PRO A 221 -5.80 -7.84 5.14
CA PRO A 221 -4.36 -7.85 4.94
C PRO A 221 -3.72 -9.17 5.34
N GLN A 222 -2.74 -9.63 4.57
CA GLN A 222 -2.11 -10.96 4.74
C GLN A 222 -1.09 -11.05 5.88
N ALA A 223 -0.80 -9.94 6.55
CA ALA A 223 0.14 -9.88 7.67
C ALA A 223 -0.24 -8.73 8.61
N PRO A 224 0.06 -8.83 9.91
CA PRO A 224 -0.12 -7.71 10.84
C PRO A 224 0.86 -6.57 10.51
N VAL A 225 0.50 -5.33 10.86
CA VAL A 225 1.25 -4.12 10.48
C VAL A 225 2.72 -4.18 10.91
N GLY A 226 3.04 -4.78 12.06
CA GLY A 226 4.42 -4.91 12.55
C GLY A 226 5.31 -5.87 11.75
N LEU A 227 4.75 -6.70 10.86
CA LEU A 227 5.50 -7.63 10.00
C LEU A 227 5.63 -7.17 8.55
N ARG A 228 4.96 -6.07 8.17
CA ARG A 228 4.96 -5.55 6.80
C ARG A 228 6.16 -4.67 6.49
#